data_AF-A0A0Q5ZN94-F1
#
_entry.id   AF-A0A0Q5ZN94-F1
#
_cell.length_a   1.000
_cell.length_b   1.000
_cell.length_c   1.000
_cell.angle_alpha   90.00
_cell.angle_beta   90.00
_cell.angle_gamma   90.00
#
_symmetry.space_group_name_H-M   'P 1'
#
loop_
_entity.id
_entity.type
_entity.pdbx_description
1 polymer ?
#
loop_
_entity_poly.entity_id
_entity_poly.type
_entity_poly.pdbx_seq_one_letter_code
_entity_poly.pdbx_strand_id
1 'polypeptide(L)'
;MIIRLLSAALVAGFLAAVVATGLQLTLTSPLILAAERYETQASHEAPTSLVVRVHAHGDGHSATGQADTAWEPAPGFQRMAFTGLATLVGGVGYALLLGAVLLACGREPTVETSLGFAVAGFLAVSLAPALGLPPELPGMPAAPLETRQMWWVMTALATAVGLYLIAIRRVPITILGGLVLIVAPHLAGAPDTDHTASALPAGYAAQFAARSLGIAFVFWAVIGLAFAYAWSTFGRGRPEVARG
;
A
#
# COMPACT_ATOMS: atom_id res chain seq x y z
N MET A 1 12.29 -22.22 11.50
CA MET A 1 11.70 -20.87 11.63
C MET A 1 10.92 -20.44 10.38
N ILE A 2 11.44 -20.66 9.16
CA ILE A 2 10.78 -20.25 7.90
C ILE A 2 9.30 -20.64 7.81
N ILE A 3 8.92 -21.89 8.08
CA ILE A 3 7.52 -22.34 8.02
C ILE A 3 6.62 -21.50 8.96
N ARG A 4 7.06 -21.22 10.20
CA ARG A 4 6.32 -20.37 11.17
C ARG A 4 6.12 -18.95 10.64
N LEU A 5 7.11 -18.38 9.95
CA LEU A 5 7.02 -17.07 9.30
C LEU A 5 6.01 -17.09 8.16
N LEU A 6 6.09 -18.07 7.26
CA LEU A 6 5.16 -18.23 6.14
C LEU A 6 3.72 -18.40 6.64
N SER A 7 3.48 -19.31 7.60
CA SER A 7 2.15 -19.54 8.16
C SER A 7 1.59 -18.32 8.88
N ALA A 8 2.40 -17.60 9.67
CA ALA A 8 1.96 -16.37 10.34
C ALA A 8 1.63 -15.25 9.34
N ALA A 9 2.46 -15.07 8.30
CA ALA A 9 2.22 -14.08 7.27
C ALA A 9 1.01 -14.39 6.38
N LEU A 10 0.77 -15.66 6.05
CA LEU A 10 -0.43 -16.08 5.31
C LEU A 10 -1.72 -15.76 6.09
N VAL A 11 -1.78 -16.09 7.38
CA VAL A 11 -2.95 -15.79 8.24
C VAL A 11 -3.14 -14.28 8.39
N ALA A 12 -2.05 -13.54 8.66
CA ALA A 12 -2.12 -12.10 8.86
C ALA A 12 -2.54 -11.35 7.58
N GLY A 13 -1.92 -11.70 6.45
CA GLY A 13 -2.24 -11.12 5.14
C GLY A 13 -3.66 -11.42 4.69
N PHE A 14 -4.14 -12.65 4.91
CA PHE A 14 -5.53 -13.02 4.61
C PHE A 14 -6.54 -12.23 5.43
N LEU A 15 -6.37 -12.15 6.75
CA LEU A 15 -7.29 -11.42 7.62
C LEU A 15 -7.29 -9.92 7.32
N ALA A 16 -6.11 -9.33 7.09
CA ALA A 16 -6.00 -7.93 6.69
C ALA A 16 -6.66 -7.65 5.33
N ALA A 17 -6.52 -8.57 4.37
CA ALA A 17 -7.13 -8.42 3.05
C ALA A 17 -8.66 -8.54 3.07
N VAL A 18 -9.22 -9.46 3.87
CA VAL A 18 -10.68 -9.57 4.04
C VAL A 18 -11.26 -8.27 4.62
N VAL A 19 -10.64 -7.73 5.69
CA VAL A 19 -11.06 -6.47 6.31
C VAL A 19 -10.92 -5.30 5.33
N ALA A 20 -9.76 -5.16 4.69
CA ALA A 20 -9.49 -4.05 3.76
C ALA A 20 -10.41 -4.10 2.53
N THR A 21 -10.69 -5.28 1.96
CA THR A 21 -11.61 -5.42 0.82
C THR A 21 -13.03 -5.00 1.22
N GLY A 22 -13.53 -5.40 2.40
CA GLY A 22 -14.83 -4.95 2.90
C GLY A 22 -14.92 -3.43 3.10
N LEU A 23 -13.85 -2.81 3.59
CA LEU A 23 -13.77 -1.35 3.72
C LEU A 23 -13.66 -0.64 2.37
N GLN A 24 -12.91 -1.18 1.39
CA GLN A 24 -12.82 -0.62 0.05
C GLN A 24 -14.20 -0.60 -0.63
N LEU A 25 -14.90 -1.74 -0.61
CA LEU A 25 -16.23 -1.87 -1.22
C LEU A 25 -17.27 -0.91 -0.63
N THR A 26 -17.15 -0.55 0.65
CA THR A 26 -18.11 0.33 1.35
C THR A 26 -17.69 1.80 1.33
N LEU A 27 -16.39 2.12 1.38
CA LEU A 27 -15.90 3.48 1.57
C LEU A 27 -15.32 4.10 0.31
N THR A 28 -14.63 3.35 -0.57
CA THR A 28 -13.93 3.89 -1.74
C THR A 28 -14.61 3.55 -3.06
N SER A 29 -15.19 2.36 -3.23
CA SER A 29 -15.93 1.99 -4.45
C SER A 29 -17.07 2.96 -4.81
N PRO A 30 -17.88 3.51 -3.88
CA PRO A 30 -18.87 4.53 -4.22
C PRO A 30 -18.27 5.84 -4.73
N LEU A 31 -17.04 6.19 -4.33
CA LEU A 31 -16.33 7.38 -4.82
C LEU A 31 -15.74 7.13 -6.21
N ILE A 32 -15.24 5.92 -6.48
CA ILE A 32 -14.79 5.49 -7.81
C ILE A 32 -15.96 5.56 -8.81
N LEU A 33 -17.10 4.95 -8.49
CA LEU A 33 -18.31 4.99 -9.33
C LEU A 33 -18.89 6.41 -9.49
N ALA A 34 -18.57 7.33 -8.57
CA ALA A 34 -18.92 8.75 -8.72
C ALA A 34 -17.96 9.45 -9.69
N ALA A 35 -16.65 9.16 -9.63
CA ALA A 35 -15.63 9.74 -10.50
C ALA A 35 -15.79 9.33 -11.97
N GLU A 36 -16.07 8.05 -12.24
CA GLU A 36 -16.32 7.51 -13.59
C GLU A 36 -17.42 8.28 -14.35
N ARG A 37 -18.38 8.90 -13.63
CA ARG A 37 -19.44 9.71 -14.25
C ARG A 37 -18.92 11.04 -14.81
N TYR A 38 -17.98 11.68 -14.11
CA TYR A 38 -17.35 12.93 -14.55
C TYR A 38 -16.40 12.68 -15.73
N GLU A 39 -15.67 11.56 -15.72
CA GLU A 39 -14.85 11.10 -16.85
C GLU A 39 -15.71 10.82 -18.09
N THR A 40 -16.84 10.13 -17.94
CA THR A 40 -17.80 9.89 -19.04
C THR A 40 -18.37 11.20 -19.59
N GLN A 41 -18.71 12.16 -18.71
CA GLN A 41 -19.25 13.47 -19.13
C GLN A 41 -18.20 14.31 -19.88
N ALA A 42 -16.98 14.40 -19.36
CA ALA A 42 -15.87 15.07 -20.04
C ALA A 42 -15.54 14.43 -21.41
N SER A 43 -15.65 13.10 -21.51
CA SER A 43 -15.46 12.36 -22.77
C SER A 43 -16.52 12.63 -23.83
N HIS A 44 -17.68 13.18 -23.46
CA HIS A 44 -18.71 13.62 -24.42
C HIS A 44 -18.48 15.06 -24.93
N GLU A 45 -17.64 15.86 -24.29
CA GLU A 45 -17.33 17.24 -24.68
C GLU A 45 -15.96 17.40 -25.37
N ALA A 46 -15.08 16.39 -25.30
CA ALA A 46 -13.76 16.40 -25.93
C ALA A 46 -13.59 15.26 -26.97
N PRO A 47 -12.95 15.52 -28.14
CA PRO A 47 -12.67 14.47 -29.12
C PRO A 47 -11.52 13.56 -28.63
N THR A 48 -11.90 12.41 -28.07
CA THR A 48 -11.12 11.15 -27.97
C THR A 48 -9.62 11.26 -27.68
N SER A 49 -9.25 11.16 -26.40
CA SER A 49 -7.95 10.61 -25.97
C SER A 49 -8.13 9.77 -24.70
N LEU A 50 -7.47 8.61 -24.62
CA LEU A 50 -7.89 7.48 -23.77
C LEU A 50 -6.67 6.67 -23.27
N VAL A 51 -6.16 6.97 -22.06
CA VAL A 51 -5.03 6.28 -21.36
C VAL A 51 -5.14 6.60 -19.85
N VAL A 52 -4.96 5.73 -18.83
CA VAL A 52 -3.78 5.01 -18.26
C VAL A 52 -4.30 4.08 -17.13
N ARG A 53 -4.13 2.73 -17.10
CA ARG A 53 -2.98 1.82 -16.83
C ARG A 53 -2.30 1.84 -15.43
N VAL A 54 -2.50 0.75 -14.66
CA VAL A 54 -1.67 0.21 -13.55
C VAL A 54 -2.03 -1.29 -13.41
N HIS A 55 -1.19 -2.33 -13.26
CA HIS A 55 0.26 -2.59 -13.36
C HIS A 55 0.46 -4.09 -13.69
N ALA A 56 1.47 -4.47 -14.50
CA ALA A 56 2.05 -5.84 -14.55
C ALA A 56 3.46 -5.81 -15.21
N HIS A 57 4.38 -6.68 -14.78
CA HIS A 57 5.71 -6.86 -15.39
C HIS A 57 5.70 -8.01 -16.41
N GLY A 58 6.42 -7.85 -17.54
CA GLY A 58 6.71 -8.92 -18.51
C GLY A 58 6.82 -8.41 -19.96
N ASP A 59 7.97 -8.62 -20.59
CA ASP A 59 8.33 -8.11 -21.92
C ASP A 59 7.70 -8.87 -23.11
N GLY A 60 7.70 -8.23 -24.30
CA GLY A 60 8.05 -8.94 -25.53
C GLY A 60 7.09 -8.92 -26.73
N HIS A 61 7.25 -7.90 -27.59
CA HIS A 61 7.14 -7.97 -29.07
C HIS A 61 5.78 -8.17 -29.82
N SER A 62 5.38 -7.06 -30.46
CA SER A 62 5.16 -6.93 -31.93
C SER A 62 3.76 -7.01 -32.54
N ALA A 63 3.31 -5.83 -33.01
CA ALA A 63 2.55 -5.56 -34.24
C ALA A 63 1.15 -6.18 -34.44
N THR A 64 0.08 -5.38 -34.26
CA THR A 64 -0.60 -4.65 -35.37
C THR A 64 -1.84 -3.88 -34.89
N GLY A 65 -1.92 -2.57 -35.18
CA GLY A 65 -3.12 -1.94 -35.74
C GLY A 65 -4.43 -1.87 -34.94
N GLN A 66 -4.47 -2.16 -33.64
CA GLN A 66 -5.63 -1.88 -32.78
C GLN A 66 -5.21 -1.02 -31.59
N ALA A 67 -6.10 -0.15 -31.13
CA ALA A 67 -5.88 0.57 -29.88
C ALA A 67 -5.92 -0.46 -28.75
N ASP A 68 -4.75 -0.74 -28.14
CA ASP A 68 -4.62 -1.68 -27.02
C ASP A 68 -5.37 -1.14 -25.79
N THR A 69 -6.69 -1.37 -25.74
CA THR A 69 -7.48 -1.29 -24.52
C THR A 69 -6.92 -2.31 -23.54
N ALA A 70 -6.01 -1.85 -22.70
CA ALA A 70 -5.45 -2.63 -21.61
C ALA A 70 -6.61 -3.20 -20.80
N TRP A 71 -6.66 -4.53 -20.71
CA TRP A 71 -7.77 -5.25 -20.09
C TRP A 71 -8.04 -4.74 -18.68
N GLU A 72 -9.31 -4.48 -18.37
CA GLU A 72 -9.78 -4.18 -17.02
C GLU A 72 -10.83 -5.21 -16.55
N PRO A 73 -10.94 -5.46 -15.22
CA PRO A 73 -12.04 -6.22 -14.66
C PRO A 73 -13.38 -5.50 -14.85
N ALA A 74 -14.35 -6.16 -15.48
CA ALA A 74 -15.69 -5.59 -15.67
C ALA A 74 -16.37 -5.25 -14.33
N PRO A 75 -17.25 -4.22 -14.30
CA PRO A 75 -17.97 -3.82 -13.10
C PRO A 75 -18.71 -4.98 -12.40
N GLY A 76 -18.90 -4.84 -11.09
CA GLY A 76 -19.56 -5.85 -10.26
C GLY A 76 -18.60 -6.94 -9.77
N PHE A 77 -18.98 -8.22 -9.93
CA PHE A 77 -18.28 -9.35 -9.30
C PHE A 77 -16.83 -9.50 -9.77
N GLN A 78 -16.55 -9.28 -11.05
CA GLN A 78 -15.19 -9.46 -11.58
C GLN A 78 -14.23 -8.44 -10.96
N ARG A 79 -14.57 -7.14 -10.99
CA ARG A 79 -13.79 -6.09 -10.30
C ARG A 79 -13.62 -6.37 -8.81
N MET A 80 -14.68 -6.79 -8.11
CA MET A 80 -14.61 -7.19 -6.70
C MET A 80 -13.61 -8.34 -6.46
N ALA A 81 -13.67 -9.41 -7.27
CA ALA A 81 -12.80 -10.57 -7.13
C ALA A 81 -11.32 -10.24 -7.39
N PHE A 82 -11.02 -9.47 -8.44
CA PHE A 82 -9.65 -9.05 -8.75
C PHE A 82 -9.11 -8.05 -7.73
N THR A 83 -9.90 -7.10 -7.23
CA THR A 83 -9.50 -6.20 -6.13
C THR A 83 -9.22 -6.98 -4.84
N GLY A 84 -10.08 -7.94 -4.49
CA GLY A 84 -9.86 -8.80 -3.32
C GLY A 84 -8.61 -9.67 -3.45
N LEU A 85 -8.37 -10.26 -4.64
CA LEU A 85 -7.17 -11.06 -4.91
C LEU A 85 -5.88 -10.23 -4.86
N ALA A 86 -5.88 -9.04 -5.48
CA ALA A 86 -4.74 -8.12 -5.41
C ALA A 86 -4.44 -7.67 -3.97
N THR A 87 -5.50 -7.36 -3.19
CA THR A 87 -5.39 -7.00 -1.77
C THR A 87 -4.90 -8.18 -0.93
N LEU A 88 -5.27 -9.43 -1.26
CA LEU A 88 -4.75 -10.64 -0.62
C LEU A 88 -3.26 -10.85 -0.88
N VAL A 89 -2.83 -10.77 -2.14
CA VAL A 89 -1.40 -10.91 -2.51
C VAL A 89 -0.57 -9.82 -1.84
N GLY A 90 -1.03 -8.56 -1.86
CA GLY A 90 -0.41 -7.45 -1.14
C GLY A 90 -0.38 -7.67 0.38
N GLY A 91 -1.48 -8.14 0.97
CA GLY A 91 -1.58 -8.47 2.39
C GLY A 91 -0.55 -9.49 2.84
N VAL A 92 -0.42 -10.61 2.12
CA VAL A 92 0.59 -11.63 2.41
C VAL A 92 2.01 -11.09 2.21
N GLY A 93 2.25 -10.31 1.15
CA GLY A 93 3.53 -9.65 0.90
C GLY A 93 3.96 -8.71 2.04
N TYR A 94 3.09 -7.80 2.47
CA TYR A 94 3.38 -6.89 3.58
C TYR A 94 3.52 -7.62 4.93
N ALA A 95 2.76 -8.70 5.16
CA ALA A 95 2.93 -9.52 6.35
C ALA A 95 4.27 -10.28 6.38
N LEU A 96 4.75 -10.75 5.22
CA LEU A 96 6.10 -11.33 5.09
C LEU A 96 7.18 -10.29 5.35
N LEU A 97 7.06 -9.08 4.79
CA LEU A 97 8.00 -7.98 5.03
C LEU A 97 8.01 -7.57 6.51
N LEU A 98 6.86 -7.42 7.16
CA LEU A 98 6.75 -7.13 8.58
C LEU A 98 7.50 -8.18 9.43
N GLY A 99 7.24 -9.46 9.18
CA GLY A 99 7.91 -10.56 9.87
C GLY A 99 9.42 -10.61 9.61
N ALA A 100 9.85 -10.36 8.37
CA ALA A 100 11.27 -10.30 8.02
C ALA A 100 11.99 -9.15 8.74
N VAL A 101 11.38 -7.95 8.81
CA VAL A 101 11.97 -6.78 9.49
C VAL A 101 11.97 -6.96 11.01
N LEU A 102 10.93 -7.54 11.61
CA LEU A 102 10.92 -7.92 13.04
C LEU A 102 12.08 -8.85 13.38
N LEU A 103 12.27 -9.92 12.60
CA LEU A 103 13.35 -10.90 12.79
C LEU A 103 14.73 -10.29 12.55
N ALA A 104 14.90 -9.47 11.50
CA ALA A 104 16.16 -8.76 11.23
C ALA A 104 16.53 -7.75 12.34
N CYS A 105 15.53 -7.17 13.01
CA CYS A 105 15.74 -6.31 14.17
C CYS A 105 15.87 -7.07 15.50
N GLY A 106 15.90 -8.41 15.49
CA GLY A 106 15.98 -9.25 16.68
C GLY A 106 14.78 -9.10 17.63
N ARG A 107 13.61 -8.71 17.12
CA ARG A 107 12.41 -8.47 17.92
C ARG A 107 11.48 -9.68 17.88
N GLU A 108 11.06 -10.15 19.06
CA GLU A 108 10.01 -11.15 19.13
C GLU A 108 8.66 -10.54 18.70
N PRO A 109 7.89 -11.20 17.81
CA PRO A 109 6.54 -10.78 17.40
C PRO A 109 5.48 -10.93 18.51
N THR A 110 5.54 -10.06 19.52
CA THR A 110 4.44 -9.84 20.47
C THR A 110 3.40 -8.89 19.87
N VAL A 111 2.27 -8.70 20.54
CA VAL A 111 1.21 -7.77 20.08
C VAL A 111 1.76 -6.33 19.99
N GLU A 112 2.46 -5.87 21.03
CA GLU A 112 3.02 -4.51 21.10
C GLU A 112 4.09 -4.28 20.01
N THR A 113 5.04 -5.21 19.87
CA THR A 113 6.12 -5.05 18.88
C THR A 113 5.60 -5.16 17.45
N SER A 114 4.72 -6.12 17.17
CA SER A 114 4.16 -6.30 15.82
C SER A 114 3.26 -5.13 15.42
N LEU A 115 2.49 -4.57 16.35
CA LEU A 115 1.70 -3.36 16.10
C LEU A 115 2.59 -2.13 15.89
N GLY A 116 3.64 -1.96 16.71
CA GLY A 116 4.59 -0.85 16.54
C GLY A 116 5.33 -0.88 15.20
N PHE A 117 5.77 -2.07 14.76
CA PHE A 117 6.37 -2.25 13.43
C PHE A 117 5.35 -2.11 12.29
N ALA A 118 4.08 -2.51 12.51
CA ALA A 118 3.03 -2.30 11.51
C ALA A 118 2.63 -0.83 11.35
N VAL A 119 2.59 -0.06 12.45
CA VAL A 119 2.44 1.41 12.38
C VAL A 119 3.64 2.03 11.66
N ALA A 120 4.87 1.60 11.93
CA ALA A 120 6.04 2.06 11.18
C ALA A 120 5.94 1.71 9.66
N GLY A 121 5.41 0.53 9.34
CA GLY A 121 5.08 0.12 7.97
C GLY A 121 4.06 1.03 7.30
N PHE A 122 2.95 1.34 7.97
CA PHE A 122 1.97 2.34 7.51
C PHE A 122 2.61 3.71 7.29
N LEU A 123 3.41 4.20 8.25
CA LEU A 123 4.07 5.51 8.15
C LEU A 123 4.98 5.59 6.92
N ALA A 124 5.80 4.56 6.68
CA ALA A 124 6.75 4.54 5.57
C ALA A 124 6.10 4.25 4.21
N VAL A 125 5.23 3.25 4.12
CA VAL A 125 4.74 2.68 2.85
C VAL A 125 3.45 3.38 2.38
N SER A 126 2.71 4.02 3.30
CA SER A 126 1.42 4.63 3.00
C SER A 126 1.38 6.12 3.33
N LEU A 127 1.67 6.53 4.56
CA LEU A 127 1.49 7.93 4.97
C LEU A 127 2.49 8.88 4.30
N ALA A 128 3.79 8.67 4.47
CA ALA A 128 4.79 9.60 3.96
C ALA A 128 4.69 9.79 2.43
N PRO A 129 4.60 8.74 1.58
CA PRO A 129 4.39 8.93 0.15
C PRO A 129 3.11 9.72 -0.17
N ALA A 130 2.01 9.47 0.58
CA ALA A 130 0.72 10.13 0.41
C ALA A 130 0.68 11.60 0.84
N LEU A 131 1.67 12.09 1.61
CA LEU A 131 1.81 13.53 1.90
C LEU A 131 2.25 14.32 0.66
N GLY A 132 2.97 13.69 -0.27
CA GLY A 132 3.37 14.28 -1.54
C GLY A 132 2.43 13.93 -2.70
N LEU A 133 2.07 12.65 -2.82
CA LEU A 133 1.16 12.13 -3.84
C LEU A 133 -0.01 11.38 -3.16
N PRO A 134 -1.08 12.08 -2.74
CA PRO A 134 -2.23 11.44 -2.11
C PRO A 134 -2.91 10.43 -3.05
N PRO A 135 -3.64 9.42 -2.53
CA PRO A 135 -4.38 8.49 -3.39
C PRO A 135 -5.37 9.20 -4.32
N GLU A 136 -5.26 8.95 -5.62
CA GLU A 136 -6.02 9.60 -6.68
C GLU A 136 -7.24 8.76 -7.11
N LEU A 137 -8.33 9.42 -7.51
CA LEU A 137 -9.47 8.77 -8.15
C LEU A 137 -9.18 8.53 -9.65
N PRO A 138 -9.83 7.53 -10.29
CA PRO A 138 -9.81 7.41 -11.74
C PRO A 138 -10.25 8.70 -12.46
N GLY A 139 -9.70 8.95 -13.64
CA GLY A 139 -9.96 10.16 -14.42
C GLY A 139 -9.29 11.45 -13.91
N MET A 140 -8.51 11.42 -12.82
CA MET A 140 -7.73 12.59 -12.39
C MET A 140 -6.43 12.74 -13.20
N PRO A 141 -6.02 13.97 -13.56
CA PRO A 141 -4.69 14.24 -14.10
C PRO A 141 -3.61 13.80 -13.10
N ALA A 142 -2.67 12.97 -13.57
CA ALA A 142 -1.65 12.37 -12.73
C ALA A 142 -0.27 12.40 -13.41
N ALA A 143 0.78 12.56 -12.61
CA ALA A 143 2.16 12.57 -13.09
C ALA A 143 2.55 11.22 -13.74
N PRO A 144 3.57 11.17 -14.62
CA PRO A 144 4.03 9.95 -15.24
C PRO A 144 4.28 8.83 -14.22
N LEU A 145 3.82 7.62 -14.56
CA LEU A 145 3.77 6.49 -13.62
C LEU A 145 5.14 6.13 -13.05
N GLU A 146 6.18 6.14 -13.88
CA GLU A 146 7.58 5.92 -13.48
C GLU A 146 8.02 6.93 -12.40
N THR A 147 7.76 8.22 -12.60
CA THR A 147 8.14 9.28 -11.65
C THR A 147 7.40 9.13 -10.32
N ARG A 148 6.11 8.74 -10.35
CA ARG A 148 5.33 8.44 -9.14
C ARG A 148 5.86 7.19 -8.41
N GLN A 149 6.27 6.16 -9.13
CA GLN A 149 6.90 4.96 -8.55
C GLN A 149 8.26 5.29 -7.91
N MET A 150 9.11 6.04 -8.60
CA MET A 150 10.41 6.49 -8.06
C MET A 150 10.23 7.31 -6.78
N TRP A 151 9.30 8.28 -6.79
CA TRP A 151 8.93 9.07 -5.62
C TRP A 151 8.48 8.19 -4.45
N TRP A 152 7.59 7.23 -4.71
CA TRP A 152 7.07 6.33 -3.69
C TRP A 152 8.19 5.46 -3.09
N VAL A 153 9.04 4.84 -3.91
CA VAL A 153 10.15 3.99 -3.45
C VAL A 153 11.14 4.80 -2.63
N MET A 154 11.55 5.98 -3.11
CA MET A 154 12.48 6.86 -2.40
C MET A 154 11.92 7.32 -1.05
N THR A 155 10.67 7.80 -1.03
CA THR A 155 10.02 8.28 0.20
C THR A 155 9.81 7.16 1.20
N ALA A 156 9.39 5.97 0.74
CA ALA A 156 9.17 4.82 1.61
C ALA A 156 10.46 4.26 2.20
N LEU A 157 11.52 4.13 1.40
CA LEU A 157 12.83 3.67 1.89
C LEU A 157 13.46 4.68 2.85
N ALA A 158 13.46 5.97 2.51
CA ALA A 158 14.01 7.01 3.37
C ALA A 158 13.26 7.08 4.72
N THR A 159 11.92 6.98 4.70
CA THR A 159 11.10 6.95 5.92
C THR A 159 11.35 5.68 6.73
N ALA A 160 11.41 4.50 6.10
CA ALA A 160 11.66 3.23 6.80
C ALA A 160 13.04 3.22 7.48
N VAL A 161 14.10 3.67 6.78
CA VAL A 161 15.44 3.79 7.35
C VAL A 161 15.46 4.85 8.46
N GLY A 162 14.80 6.00 8.26
CA GLY A 162 14.72 7.04 9.28
C GLY A 162 14.05 6.56 10.57
N LEU A 163 12.92 5.85 10.46
CA LEU A 163 12.24 5.23 11.59
C LEU A 163 13.12 4.16 12.27
N TYR A 164 13.88 3.36 11.52
CA TYR A 164 14.85 2.42 12.09
C TYR A 164 15.96 3.13 12.90
N LEU A 165 16.54 4.20 12.35
CA LEU A 165 17.60 4.98 13.03
C LEU A 165 17.09 5.65 14.31
N ILE A 166 15.84 6.14 14.31
CA ILE A 166 15.20 6.77 15.46
C ILE A 166 14.78 5.73 16.51
N ALA A 167 13.97 4.73 16.11
CA ALA A 167 13.29 3.83 17.05
C ALA A 167 14.13 2.61 17.47
N ILE A 168 15.10 2.18 16.66
CA ILE A 168 15.93 0.99 16.92
C ILE A 168 17.36 1.36 17.31
N ARG A 169 18.06 2.21 16.54
CA ARG A 169 19.46 2.59 16.84
C ARG A 169 19.59 3.55 18.02
N ARG A 170 18.69 4.53 18.15
CA ARG A 170 18.55 5.43 19.32
C ARG A 170 19.83 6.21 19.74
N VAL A 171 20.81 6.39 18.87
CA VAL A 171 21.98 7.25 19.12
C VAL A 171 21.65 8.67 18.68
N PRO A 172 22.02 9.76 19.39
CA PRO A 172 21.63 11.12 19.01
C PRO A 172 21.94 11.50 17.56
N ILE A 173 23.11 11.12 17.04
CA ILE A 173 23.48 11.37 15.64
C ILE A 173 22.63 10.56 14.64
N THR A 174 22.20 9.34 15.00
CA THR A 174 21.32 8.53 14.13
C THR A 174 19.88 9.01 14.21
N ILE A 175 19.42 9.53 15.35
CA ILE A 175 18.12 10.18 15.48
C ILE A 175 18.04 11.41 14.58
N LEU A 176 19.06 12.27 14.61
CA LEU A 176 19.15 13.43 13.71
C LEU A 176 19.18 13.00 12.23
N GLY A 177 20.03 12.04 11.87
CA GLY A 177 20.09 11.50 10.51
C GLY A 177 18.76 10.87 10.06
N GLY A 178 18.03 10.22 10.96
CA GLY A 178 16.72 9.64 10.67
C GLY A 178 15.63 10.69 10.45
N LEU A 179 15.65 11.79 11.21
CA LEU A 179 14.77 12.94 10.98
C LEU A 179 15.06 13.60 9.63
N VAL A 180 16.34 13.78 9.29
CA VAL A 180 16.76 14.30 7.98
C VAL A 180 16.29 13.39 6.85
N LEU A 181 16.42 12.06 6.98
CA LEU A 181 15.94 11.11 5.97
C LEU A 181 14.42 11.14 5.78
N ILE A 182 13.63 11.29 6.85
CA ILE A 182 12.16 11.42 6.74
C ILE A 182 11.78 12.72 6.04
N VAL A 183 12.47 13.83 6.32
CA VAL A 183 12.13 15.15 5.78
C VAL A 183 12.66 15.37 4.36
N ALA A 184 13.80 14.80 3.99
CA ALA A 184 14.48 15.08 2.72
C ALA A 184 13.65 14.85 1.45
N PRO A 185 12.87 13.76 1.29
CA PRO A 185 11.99 13.59 0.13
C PRO A 185 10.99 14.75 0.00
N HIS A 186 10.36 15.17 1.10
CA HIS A 186 9.39 16.25 1.12
C HIS A 186 9.97 17.62 0.75
N LEU A 187 11.27 17.84 1.02
CA LEU A 187 11.98 19.06 0.58
C LEU A 187 12.40 19.01 -0.90
N ALA A 188 12.61 17.82 -1.46
CA ALA A 188 12.89 17.67 -2.89
C ALA A 188 11.63 17.90 -3.76
N GLY A 189 10.44 17.70 -3.18
CA GLY A 189 9.15 17.91 -3.85
C GLY A 189 8.64 16.65 -4.53
N ALA A 190 7.32 16.45 -4.46
CA ALA A 190 6.65 15.37 -5.18
C ALA A 190 6.62 15.66 -6.69
N PRO A 191 6.52 14.64 -7.56
CA PRO A 191 6.34 14.83 -8.99
C PRO A 191 5.10 15.68 -9.30
N ASP A 192 5.29 16.80 -9.99
CA ASP A 192 4.18 17.66 -10.41
C ASP A 192 3.21 16.92 -11.33
N THR A 193 1.92 17.10 -11.07
CA THR A 193 0.86 16.80 -12.04
C THR A 193 0.64 18.02 -12.92
N ASP A 194 0.38 17.82 -14.22
CA ASP A 194 -0.06 18.91 -15.09
C ASP A 194 -1.27 19.59 -14.45
N HIS A 195 -1.18 20.90 -14.21
CA HIS A 195 -2.20 21.68 -13.49
C HIS A 195 -3.52 21.88 -14.25
N THR A 196 -3.82 20.99 -15.20
CA THR A 196 -5.08 20.87 -15.90
C THR A 196 -6.20 20.66 -14.88
N ALA A 197 -7.20 21.54 -14.87
CA ALA A 197 -8.31 21.44 -13.94
C ALA A 197 -9.08 20.13 -14.18
N SER A 198 -9.18 19.28 -13.16
CA SER A 198 -10.04 18.09 -13.23
C SER A 198 -11.51 18.51 -13.20
N ALA A 199 -12.33 17.87 -14.04
CA ALA A 199 -13.79 17.99 -13.98
C ALA A 199 -14.40 17.40 -12.69
N LEU A 200 -13.62 16.61 -11.94
CA LEU A 200 -14.05 16.01 -10.68
C LEU A 200 -14.03 17.05 -9.53
N PRO A 201 -15.11 17.23 -8.77
CA PRO A 201 -15.09 18.12 -7.61
C PRO A 201 -14.07 17.68 -6.55
N ALA A 202 -13.20 18.60 -6.11
CA ALA A 202 -12.11 18.32 -5.18
C ALA A 202 -12.54 17.65 -3.86
N GLY A 203 -13.79 17.84 -3.43
CA GLY A 203 -14.37 17.15 -2.28
C GLY A 203 -14.45 15.62 -2.42
N TYR A 204 -14.57 15.08 -3.64
CA TYR A 204 -14.50 13.64 -3.88
C TYR A 204 -13.06 13.12 -3.77
N ALA A 205 -12.09 13.84 -4.37
CA ALA A 205 -10.68 13.50 -4.28
C ALA A 205 -10.18 13.51 -2.82
N ALA A 206 -10.49 14.56 -2.05
CA ALA A 206 -10.12 14.65 -0.64
C ALA A 206 -10.74 13.53 0.21
N GLN A 207 -12.01 13.18 -0.03
CA GLN A 207 -12.65 12.05 0.65
C GLN A 207 -12.01 10.71 0.28
N PHE A 208 -11.63 10.51 -0.98
CA PHE A 208 -10.99 9.28 -1.43
C PHE A 208 -9.59 9.12 -0.84
N ALA A 209 -8.78 10.18 -0.84
CA ALA A 209 -7.46 10.20 -0.21
C ALA A 209 -7.56 9.86 1.29
N ALA A 210 -8.44 10.55 2.03
CA ALA A 210 -8.65 10.31 3.46
C ALA A 210 -9.14 8.88 3.77
N ARG A 211 -10.11 8.36 3.02
CA ARG A 211 -10.64 7.00 3.21
C ARG A 211 -9.60 5.94 2.85
N SER A 212 -8.89 6.09 1.74
CA SER A 212 -7.82 5.16 1.32
C SER A 212 -6.70 5.09 2.37
N LEU A 213 -6.33 6.22 2.95
CA LEU A 213 -5.33 6.30 4.01
C LEU A 213 -5.81 5.67 5.33
N GLY A 214 -7.08 5.87 5.69
CA GLY A 214 -7.71 5.20 6.82
C GLY A 214 -7.79 3.67 6.65
N ILE A 215 -8.13 3.20 5.44
CA ILE A 215 -8.11 1.77 5.10
C ILE A 215 -6.69 1.20 5.21
N ALA A 216 -5.68 1.90 4.71
CA ALA A 216 -4.28 1.49 4.83
C ALA A 216 -3.85 1.37 6.29
N PHE A 217 -4.23 2.32 7.15
CA PHE A 217 -3.96 2.23 8.59
C PHE A 217 -4.60 1.00 9.24
N VAL A 218 -5.89 0.73 8.98
CA VAL A 218 -6.59 -0.46 9.50
C VAL A 218 -5.95 -1.74 8.97
N PHE A 219 -5.63 -1.80 7.68
CA PHE A 219 -4.95 -2.95 7.05
C PHE A 219 -3.62 -3.27 7.76
N TRP A 220 -2.75 -2.28 7.96
CA TRP A 220 -1.49 -2.47 8.68
C TRP A 220 -1.74 -2.90 10.14
N ALA A 221 -2.66 -2.26 10.86
CA ALA A 221 -3.00 -2.66 12.22
C ALA A 221 -3.48 -4.12 12.31
N VAL A 222 -4.33 -4.57 11.37
CA VAL A 222 -4.78 -5.97 11.29
C VAL A 222 -3.61 -6.90 10.97
N ILE A 223 -2.70 -6.56 10.06
CA ILE A 223 -1.47 -7.34 9.83
C ILE A 223 -0.69 -7.48 11.14
N GLY A 224 -0.41 -6.39 11.86
CA GLY A 224 0.36 -6.42 13.11
C GLY A 224 -0.27 -7.32 14.19
N LEU A 225 -1.57 -7.15 14.44
CA LEU A 225 -2.31 -7.94 15.43
C LEU A 225 -2.41 -9.42 15.04
N ALA A 226 -2.80 -9.71 13.79
CA ALA A 226 -2.96 -11.07 13.30
C ALA A 226 -1.62 -11.80 13.17
N PHE A 227 -0.54 -11.11 12.82
CA PHE A 227 0.80 -11.68 12.76
C PHE A 227 1.29 -12.08 14.15
N ALA A 228 1.15 -11.22 15.16
CA ALA A 228 1.48 -11.56 16.55
C ALA A 228 0.67 -12.77 17.04
N TYR A 229 -0.64 -12.78 16.79
CA TYR A 229 -1.51 -13.90 17.13
C TYR A 229 -1.06 -15.21 16.47
N ALA A 230 -0.93 -15.23 15.14
CA ALA A 230 -0.55 -16.41 14.39
C ALA A 230 0.89 -16.88 14.68
N TRP A 231 1.82 -15.95 14.90
CA TRP A 231 3.18 -16.28 15.34
C TRP A 231 3.17 -16.99 16.70
N SER A 232 2.31 -16.56 17.62
CA SER A 232 2.16 -17.20 18.94
C SER A 232 1.54 -18.60 18.86
N THR A 233 0.53 -18.82 18.02
CA THR A 233 -0.15 -20.13 17.91
C THR A 233 0.74 -21.17 17.26
N PHE A 234 1.38 -20.84 16.13
CA PHE A 234 2.34 -21.73 15.46
C PHE A 234 3.67 -21.91 16.23
N GLY A 235 3.87 -21.21 17.35
CA GLY A 235 5.02 -21.36 18.23
C GLY A 235 4.90 -22.47 19.27
N ARG A 236 3.68 -22.87 19.66
CA ARG A 236 3.42 -23.76 20.82
C ARG A 236 3.66 -25.26 20.58
N GLY A 237 4.27 -25.63 19.44
CA GLY A 237 4.30 -26.99 18.90
C GLY A 237 5.53 -27.85 19.24
N ARG A 238 6.34 -27.50 20.24
CA ARG A 238 7.45 -28.37 20.70
C ARG A 238 7.37 -28.57 22.21
N PRO A 239 6.78 -29.67 22.70
CA PRO A 239 7.12 -30.13 24.05
C PRO A 239 8.61 -30.44 24.05
N GLU A 240 9.35 -29.89 25.02
CA GLU A 240 10.69 -30.37 25.30
C GLU A 240 10.57 -31.83 25.74
N VAL A 241 11.13 -32.74 24.93
CA VAL A 241 11.32 -34.12 25.38
C VAL A 241 12.37 -34.06 26.47
N ALA A 242 11.91 -34.04 27.72
CA ALA A 242 12.74 -34.09 28.89
C ALA A 242 13.65 -35.32 28.80
N ARG A 243 14.95 -35.09 28.60
CA ARG A 243 15.98 -36.11 28.73
C ARG A 243 16.26 -36.28 30.22
N GLY A 244 15.45 -37.13 30.87
CA GLY A 244 15.83 -37.86 32.06
C GLY A 244 16.62 -39.11 31.68
#